data_AF-A0A7H2V8J9-F1
#
_entry.id   AF-A0A7H2V8J9-F1
#
_cell.length_a   1.000
_cell.length_b   1.000
_cell.length_c   1.000
_cell.angle_alpha   90.00
_cell.angle_beta   90.00
_cell.angle_gamma   90.00
#
_symmetry.space_group_name_H-M   'P 1'
#
loop_
_entity.id
_entity.type
_entity.pdbx_description
1 polymer ?
#
loop_
_entity_poly.entity_id
_entity_poly.type
_entity_poly.pdbx_seq_one_letter_code
_entity_poly.pdbx_strand_id
1 'polypeptide(L)'
;MNDYFLKRSLFIFLWFACLAGLLRIEVSWLTETTANIILFTFIILGSIILGYRNTSFAPESKIGNSLILHTGFMGFMLMIDLLFGKSAWYIDLARNFGFLSLFLLGTFIFYKKNFNLKVSRIPPFQ
;
A
#
# COMPACT_ATOMS: atom_id res chain seq x y z
N MET A 1 2.45 -21.94 5.86
CA MET A 1 2.37 -20.61 5.22
C MET A 1 3.20 -19.64 6.06
N ASN A 2 4.12 -18.88 5.48
CA ASN A 2 5.04 -18.02 6.24
C ASN A 2 4.24 -16.99 7.07
N ASP A 3 4.48 -16.91 8.38
CA ASP A 3 3.77 -16.03 9.34
C ASP A 3 3.76 -14.55 8.88
N TYR A 4 4.82 -14.16 8.16
CA TYR A 4 4.90 -12.89 7.45
C TYR A 4 3.70 -12.62 6.52
N PHE A 5 3.39 -13.53 5.59
CA PHE A 5 2.34 -13.31 4.59
C PHE A 5 0.97 -13.22 5.25
N LEU A 6 0.69 -14.06 6.25
CA LEU A 6 -0.59 -14.04 6.97
C LEU A 6 -0.80 -12.71 7.70
N LYS A 7 0.20 -12.29 8.50
CA LYS A 7 0.12 -11.03 9.25
C LYS A 7 0.01 -9.82 8.33
N ARG A 8 0.79 -9.76 7.25
CA ARG A 8 0.80 -8.59 6.37
C ARG A 8 -0.42 -8.53 5.46
N SER A 9 -0.92 -9.66 4.96
CA SER A 9 -2.20 -9.71 4.27
C SER A 9 -3.35 -9.22 5.15
N LEU A 10 -3.36 -9.58 6.44
CA LEU A 10 -4.35 -9.06 7.39
C LEU A 10 -4.28 -7.54 7.52
N PHE A 11 -3.07 -6.95 7.66
CA PHE A 11 -2.93 -5.49 7.73
C PHE A 11 -3.38 -4.79 6.45
N ILE A 12 -3.07 -5.35 5.27
CA ILE A 12 -3.53 -4.81 3.99
C ILE A 12 -5.06 -4.88 3.92
N PHE A 13 -5.65 -6.01 4.31
CA PHE A 13 -7.11 -6.16 4.36
C PHE A 13 -7.78 -5.14 5.29
N LEU A 14 -7.27 -4.99 6.52
CA LEU A 14 -7.79 -4.02 7.49
C LEU A 14 -7.66 -2.58 6.98
N TRP A 15 -6.57 -2.27 6.27
CA TRP A 15 -6.39 -0.97 5.62
C TRP A 15 -7.50 -0.68 4.61
N PHE A 16 -7.78 -1.61 3.68
CA PHE A 16 -8.86 -1.43 2.70
C PHE A 16 -10.25 -1.44 3.32
N ALA A 17 -10.50 -2.25 4.35
CA ALA A 17 -11.75 -2.22 5.10
C ALA A 17 -11.97 -0.86 5.78
N CYS A 18 -10.92 -0.29 6.37
CA CYS A 18 -10.95 1.05 6.95
C CYS A 18 -11.23 2.12 5.89
N LEU A 19 -10.56 2.07 4.73
CA LEU A 19 -10.82 2.99 3.62
C LEU A 19 -12.26 2.90 3.11
N ALA A 20 -12.79 1.69 2.94
CA ALA A 20 -14.17 1.48 2.52
C ALA A 20 -15.18 2.04 3.53
N GLY A 21 -14.88 1.93 4.84
CA GLY A 21 -15.65 2.57 5.89
C GLY A 21 -15.58 4.09 5.83
N LEU A 22 -14.37 4.66 5.75
CA LEU A 22 -14.15 6.11 5.71
C LEU A 22 -14.83 6.77 4.51
N LEU A 23 -14.83 6.11 3.34
CA LEU A 23 -15.52 6.58 2.14
C LEU A 23 -17.04 6.71 2.29
N ARG A 24 -17.63 6.10 3.32
CA ARG A 24 -19.09 6.13 3.59
C ARG A 24 -19.47 6.99 4.78
N ILE A 25 -18.49 7.57 5.48
CA ILE A 25 -18.77 8.44 6.63
C ILE A 25 -19.09 9.84 6.10
N GLU A 26 -20.29 10.32 6.42
CA GLU A 26 -20.65 11.72 6.25
C GLU A 26 -20.21 12.51 7.49
N VAL A 27 -19.48 13.59 7.28
CA VAL A 27 -18.92 14.40 8.37
C VAL A 27 -19.54 15.79 8.32
N SER A 28 -20.59 15.98 9.13
CA SER A 28 -21.46 17.18 9.10
C SER A 28 -20.77 18.52 9.38
N TRP A 29 -19.57 18.49 9.96
CA TRP A 29 -18.79 19.66 10.38
C TRP A 29 -17.63 19.98 9.43
N LEU A 30 -17.48 19.21 8.35
CA LEU A 30 -16.47 19.41 7.31
C LEU A 30 -17.16 19.68 5.97
N THR A 31 -16.61 20.63 5.21
CA THR A 31 -17.03 20.79 3.81
C THR A 31 -16.59 19.58 2.99
N GLU A 32 -17.37 19.21 1.97
CA GLU A 32 -17.08 18.06 1.10
C GLU A 32 -15.65 18.13 0.52
N THR A 33 -15.25 19.30 0.03
CA THR A 33 -13.89 19.53 -0.50
C THR A 33 -12.81 19.23 0.55
N THR A 34 -13.01 19.68 1.78
CA THR A 34 -12.01 19.49 2.85
C THR A 34 -11.95 18.02 3.27
N ALA A 35 -13.10 17.36 3.40
CA ALA A 35 -13.17 15.92 3.68
C ALA A 35 -12.46 15.10 2.60
N ASN A 36 -12.68 15.44 1.33
CA ASN A 36 -12.03 14.78 0.20
C ASN A 36 -10.50 14.96 0.21
N ILE A 37 -9.99 16.16 0.51
CA ILE A 37 -8.54 16.41 0.60
C ILE A 37 -7.90 15.60 1.73
N ILE A 38 -8.55 15.57 2.91
CA ILE A 38 -8.08 14.79 4.05
C ILE A 38 -8.04 13.30 3.70
N LEU A 39 -9.12 12.79 3.13
CA LEU A 39 -9.23 11.39 2.75
C LEU A 39 -8.19 11.01 1.69
N PHE A 40 -8.01 11.85 0.67
CA PHE A 40 -7.01 11.63 -0.37
C PHE A 40 -5.59 11.59 0.21
N THR A 41 -5.27 12.52 1.11
CA THR A 41 -3.98 12.56 1.82
C THR A 41 -3.77 11.30 2.65
N PHE A 42 -4.79 10.86 3.37
CA PHE A 42 -4.75 9.65 4.19
C PHE A 42 -4.54 8.39 3.34
N ILE A 43 -5.25 8.28 2.20
CA ILE A 43 -5.10 7.19 1.23
C ILE A 43 -3.66 7.12 0.72
N ILE A 44 -3.10 8.25 0.27
CA ILE A 44 -1.73 8.30 -0.28
C ILE A 44 -0.72 7.92 0.80
N LEU A 45 -0.71 8.64 1.92
CA LEU A 45 0.31 8.46 2.95
C LEU A 45 0.22 7.08 3.59
N GLY A 46 -0.97 6.64 3.93
CA GLY A 46 -1.17 5.33 4.55
C GLY A 46 -0.78 4.18 3.63
N SER A 47 -1.09 4.27 2.33
CA SER A 47 -0.66 3.25 1.36
C SER A 47 0.87 3.20 1.22
N ILE A 48 1.55 4.35 1.13
CA ILE A 48 3.01 4.42 1.08
C ILE A 48 3.63 3.84 2.36
N ILE A 49 3.11 4.20 3.54
CA ILE A 49 3.57 3.69 4.83
C ILE A 49 3.40 2.18 4.90
N LEU A 50 2.27 1.65 4.42
CA LEU A 50 1.99 0.23 4.39
C LEU A 50 3.03 -0.51 3.52
N GLY A 51 3.32 0.00 2.32
CA GLY A 51 4.34 -0.55 1.42
C GLY A 51 5.75 -0.55 2.05
N TYR A 52 6.12 0.56 2.69
CA TYR A 52 7.38 0.66 3.42
C TYR A 52 7.48 -0.37 4.55
N ARG A 53 6.43 -0.46 5.39
CA ARG A 53 6.41 -1.35 6.56
C ARG A 53 6.40 -2.82 6.14
N ASN A 54 5.62 -3.18 5.13
CA ASN A 54 5.58 -4.55 4.61
C ASN A 54 6.96 -5.00 4.10
N THR A 55 7.68 -4.12 3.41
CA THR A 55 9.06 -4.37 2.95
C THR A 55 10.03 -4.46 4.13
N SER A 56 9.90 -3.58 5.12
CA SER A 56 10.74 -3.58 6.32
C SER A 56 10.68 -4.90 7.09
N PHE A 57 9.47 -5.46 7.24
CA PHE A 57 9.24 -6.71 7.95
C PHE A 57 9.36 -7.96 7.09
N ALA A 58 9.61 -7.82 5.79
CA ALA A 58 9.78 -8.97 4.93
C ALA A 58 10.99 -9.83 5.38
N PRO A 59 10.87 -11.17 5.33
CA PRO A 59 12.01 -12.08 5.49
C PRO A 59 12.96 -11.93 4.29
N GLU A 60 14.00 -12.77 4.19
CA GLU A 60 15.00 -12.74 3.12
C GLU A 60 14.38 -12.45 1.73
N SER A 61 15.09 -11.68 0.89
CA SER A 61 14.49 -11.07 -0.31
C SER A 61 13.33 -10.12 0.00
N LYS A 62 13.63 -9.05 0.76
CA LYS A 62 12.63 -8.09 1.26
C LYS A 62 11.72 -7.50 0.16
N ILE A 63 12.33 -7.11 -0.95
CA ILE A 63 11.61 -6.52 -2.08
C ILE A 63 10.75 -7.59 -2.77
N GLY A 64 11.32 -8.77 -3.03
CA GLY A 64 10.60 -9.85 -3.69
C GLY A 64 9.34 -10.28 -2.93
N ASN A 65 9.47 -10.50 -1.61
CA ASN A 65 8.34 -10.86 -0.77
C ASN A 65 7.28 -9.76 -0.67
N SER A 66 7.72 -8.50 -0.55
CA SER A 66 6.81 -7.35 -0.54
C SER A 66 6.05 -7.23 -1.86
N LEU A 67 6.73 -7.43 -2.99
CA LEU A 67 6.14 -7.37 -4.32
C LEU A 67 5.11 -8.48 -4.53
N ILE A 68 5.45 -9.73 -4.19
CA ILE A 68 4.50 -10.86 -4.24
C ILE A 68 3.25 -10.55 -3.41
N LEU A 69 3.44 -10.04 -2.20
CA LEU A 69 2.34 -9.69 -1.30
C LEU A 69 1.43 -8.60 -1.91
N HIS A 70 2.00 -7.49 -2.37
CA HIS A 70 1.22 -6.37 -2.90
C HIS A 70 0.55 -6.71 -4.22
N THR A 71 1.27 -7.33 -5.16
CA THR A 71 0.70 -7.71 -6.46
C THR A 71 -0.37 -8.79 -6.30
N GLY A 72 -0.15 -9.78 -5.43
CA GLY A 72 -1.15 -10.82 -5.13
C GLY A 72 -2.42 -10.23 -4.54
N PHE A 73 -2.29 -9.30 -3.59
CA PHE A 73 -3.45 -8.64 -2.98
C PHE A 73 -4.20 -7.74 -3.97
N MET A 74 -3.48 -6.99 -4.82
CA MET A 74 -4.10 -6.15 -5.86
C MET A 74 -4.80 -6.99 -6.93
N GLY A 75 -4.23 -8.13 -7.32
CA GLY A 75 -4.91 -9.08 -8.21
C GLY A 75 -6.21 -9.60 -7.61
N PHE A 76 -6.21 -9.92 -6.32
CA PHE A 76 -7.41 -10.34 -5.60
C PHE A 76 -8.47 -9.24 -5.52
N MET A 77 -8.09 -8.01 -5.17
CA MET A 77 -9.00 -6.87 -5.13
C MET A 77 -9.61 -6.58 -6.50
N LEU A 78 -8.79 -6.59 -7.56
CA LEU A 78 -9.26 -6.41 -8.93
C LEU A 78 -10.26 -7.51 -9.33
N MET A 79 -10.02 -8.77 -8.94
CA MET A 79 -10.99 -9.85 -9.19
C MET A 79 -12.31 -9.61 -8.48
N ILE A 80 -12.30 -9.17 -7.22
CA ILE A 80 -13.53 -8.81 -6.49
C ILE A 80 -14.26 -7.67 -7.22
N ASP A 81 -13.52 -6.63 -7.62
CA ASP A 81 -14.09 -5.47 -8.30
C ASP A 81 -14.70 -5.85 -9.66
N LEU A 82 -14.06 -6.72 -10.43
CA LEU A 82 -14.60 -7.18 -11.73
C LEU A 82 -15.82 -8.10 -11.58
N LEU A 83 -15.91 -8.86 -10.49
CA LEU A 83 -17.01 -9.80 -10.24
C LEU A 83 -18.23 -9.13 -9.60
N PHE A 84 -18.02 -8.14 -8.73
CA PHE A 84 -19.07 -7.57 -7.88
C PHE A 84 -19.17 -6.04 -7.98
N GLY A 85 -18.21 -5.38 -8.64
CA GLY A 85 -18.19 -3.94 -8.81
C GLY A 85 -19.29 -3.46 -9.75
N LYS A 86 -19.79 -2.26 -9.46
CA LYS A 86 -20.77 -1.55 -10.31
C LYS A 86 -20.13 -0.51 -11.22
N SER A 87 -18.84 -0.26 -11.03
CA SER A 87 -18.04 0.66 -11.82
C SER A 87 -17.62 0.04 -13.16
N ALA A 88 -17.25 0.90 -14.11
CA ALA A 88 -16.67 0.42 -15.36
C ALA A 88 -15.30 -0.23 -15.09
N TRP A 89 -15.03 -1.36 -15.75
CA TRP A 89 -13.84 -2.19 -15.52
C TRP A 89 -12.50 -1.42 -15.58
N TYR A 90 -12.40 -0.39 -16.43
CA TYR A 90 -11.19 0.42 -16.57
C TYR A 90 -10.98 1.37 -15.39
N ILE A 91 -12.04 1.78 -14.69
CA ILE A 91 -11.96 2.59 -13.46
C ILE A 91 -11.42 1.72 -12.33
N ASP A 92 -11.93 0.49 -12.20
CA ASP A 92 -11.46 -0.46 -11.21
C ASP A 92 -9.99 -0.83 -11.44
N LEU A 93 -9.60 -1.01 -12.71
CA LEU A 93 -8.23 -1.23 -13.11
C LEU A 93 -7.33 -0.04 -12.73
N ALA A 94 -7.72 1.18 -13.09
CA ALA A 94 -6.96 2.39 -12.74
C ALA A 94 -6.80 2.57 -11.23
N ARG A 95 -7.86 2.33 -10.45
CA ARG A 95 -7.83 2.39 -8.98
C ARG A 95 -6.84 1.39 -8.39
N ASN A 96 -6.92 0.12 -8.79
CA ASN A 96 -6.05 -0.94 -8.28
C ASN A 96 -4.57 -0.70 -8.66
N PHE A 97 -4.30 -0.23 -9.88
CA PHE A 97 -2.94 0.17 -10.28
C PHE A 97 -2.43 1.39 -9.52
N GLY A 98 -3.30 2.34 -9.20
CA GLY A 98 -2.97 3.48 -8.34
C GLY A 98 -2.50 3.03 -6.95
N PHE A 99 -3.25 2.13 -6.31
CA PHE A 99 -2.87 1.55 -5.03
C PHE A 99 -1.56 0.75 -5.11
N LEU A 100 -1.39 -0.09 -6.14
CA LEU A 100 -0.15 -0.83 -6.36
C LEU A 100 1.06 0.11 -6.46
N SER A 101 0.92 1.20 -7.20
CA SER A 101 1.98 2.20 -7.38
C SER A 101 2.38 2.86 -6.07
N LEU A 102 1.41 3.17 -5.19
CA LEU A 102 1.69 3.73 -3.87
C LEU A 102 2.41 2.72 -2.95
N PHE A 103 2.04 1.44 -2.99
CA PHE A 103 2.74 0.40 -2.24
C PHE A 103 4.18 0.19 -2.74
N LEU A 104 4.38 0.21 -4.05
CA LEU A 104 5.71 0.12 -4.67
C LEU A 104 6.55 1.35 -4.34
N LEU A 105 5.97 2.55 -4.28
CA LEU A 105 6.66 3.75 -3.83
C LEU A 105 7.16 3.62 -2.38
N GLY A 106 6.33 3.07 -1.48
CA GLY A 106 6.76 2.75 -0.11
C GLY A 106 7.92 1.76 -0.05
N THR A 107 7.86 0.71 -0.87
CA THR A 107 8.93 -0.28 -1.04
C THR A 107 10.22 0.36 -1.54
N PHE A 108 10.12 1.25 -2.53
CA PHE A 108 11.24 2.00 -3.09
C PHE A 108 11.89 2.93 -2.06
N ILE A 109 11.09 3.67 -1.28
CA ILE A 109 11.60 4.53 -0.20
C ILE A 109 12.38 3.71 0.83
N PHE A 110 11.87 2.54 1.21
CA PHE A 110 12.60 1.62 2.10
C PHE A 110 13.94 1.21 1.49
N TYR A 111 13.95 0.77 0.24
CA TYR A 111 15.17 0.35 -0.43
C TYR A 111 16.21 1.48 -0.50
N LYS A 112 15.81 2.66 -0.98
CA LYS A 112 16.70 3.82 -1.11
C LYS A 112 17.32 4.23 0.23
N LYS A 113 16.51 4.25 1.30
CA LYS A 113 16.99 4.56 2.66
C LYS A 113 18.03 3.54 3.14
N ASN A 114 17.79 2.25 2.95
CA ASN A 114 18.68 1.20 3.44
C ASN A 114 19.93 1.02 2.57
N PHE A 115 19.86 1.33 1.27
CA PHE A 115 21.02 1.35 0.39
C PHE A 115 21.99 2.47 0.80
N ASN A 116 21.49 3.68 1.01
CA ASN A 116 22.31 4.81 1.46
C ASN A 116 22.99 4.55 2.83
N LEU A 117 22.29 3.86 3.75
CA LEU A 117 22.86 3.46 5.05
C LEU A 117 23.95 2.38 4.94
N LYS A 118 23.91 1.53 3.90
CA LYS A 118 25.00 0.58 3.63
C LYS A 118 26.22 1.30 3.05
N VAL A 119 26.01 2.26 2.15
CA VAL A 119 27.11 3.06 1.56
C VAL A 119 27.81 3.91 2.62
N SER A 120 27.08 4.52 3.56
CA SER A 120 27.67 5.33 4.63
C SER A 120 28.43 4.53 5.70
N ARG A 121 28.36 3.20 5.68
CA ARG A 121 29.08 2.29 6.59
C ARG A 121 30.35 1.72 5.97
N ILE A 122 30.62 1.99 4.70
CA ILE A 122 31.91 1.64 4.07
C ILE A 122 32.89 2.73 4.52
N PRO A 123 33.89 2.42 5.37
CA PRO A 123 34.87 3.42 5.76
C PRO A 123 35.58 3.95 4.51
N PRO A 124 35.83 5.27 4.39
CA PRO A 124 36.65 5.78 3.31
C PRO A 124 38.03 5.13 3.46
N PHE A 125 38.41 4.36 2.44
CA PHE A 125 39.71 3.73 2.20
C PHE A 125 40.75 3.89 3.34
N GLN A 126 41.00 2.79 4.06
CA GLN A 126 42.27 2.61 4.77
C GLN A 126 43.38 2.25 3.77
#